data_AF-A0A975IB05-F1
#
_entry.id   AF-A0A975IB05-F1
#
_cell.length_a   1.000
_cell.length_b   1.000
_cell.length_c   1.000
_cell.angle_alpha   90.00
_cell.angle_beta   90.00
_cell.angle_gamma   90.00
#
_symmetry.space_group_name_H-M   'P 1'
#
loop_
_entity.id
_entity.type
_entity.pdbx_description
1 polymer ?
#
loop_
_entity_poly.entity_id
_entity_poly.type
_entity_poly.pdbx_seq_one_letter_code
_entity_poly.pdbx_strand_id
1 'polypeptide(L)' 'MTLTVTDENGNTDQCTATVTVEDNIDPTAICQDITIQLDASGNASISTSDIDNGSADNCGIDNISSI' A
#
# COMPACT_ATOMS: atom_id res chain seq x y z
N MET A 1 -11.98 -15.41 -12.20
CA MET A 1 -12.19 -15.29 -13.67
C MET A 1 -12.86 -16.57 -14.15
N THR A 2 -13.81 -16.49 -15.08
CA THR A 2 -14.46 -17.67 -15.66
C THR A 2 -14.09 -17.77 -17.13
N LEU A 3 -13.50 -18.89 -17.53
CA LEU A 3 -13.20 -19.18 -18.93
C LEU A 3 -14.30 -20.10 -19.46
N THR A 4 -14.84 -19.74 -20.62
CA THR A 4 -15.81 -20.57 -21.35
C THR A 4 -15.15 -21.07 -22.62
N VAL A 5 -15.22 -22.37 -22.86
CA VAL A 5 -14.71 -23.02 -24.07
C VAL A 5 -15.91 -23.56 -24.84
N THR A 6 -15.94 -23.32 -26.16
CA THR A 6 -16.98 -23.85 -27.06
C THR A 6 -16.33 -24.70 -28.14
N ASP A 7 -16.83 -25.91 -28.37
CA ASP A 7 -16.36 -26.78 -29.46
C ASP A 7 -17.05 -26.47 -30.81
N GLU A 8 -16.58 -27.09 -31.90
CA GLU A 8 -17.13 -26.91 -33.25
C GLU A 8 -18.58 -27.38 -33.39
N ASN A 9 -19.04 -28.23 -32.47
CA ASN A 9 -20.42 -28.71 -32.42
C ASN A 9 -21.33 -27.82 -31.55
N GLY A 10 -20.79 -26.75 -30.97
CA GLY A 10 -21.52 -25.78 -30.16
C GLY A 10 -21.68 -26.17 -28.69
N ASN A 11 -21.01 -27.23 -28.22
CA ASN A 11 -21.00 -27.57 -26.79
C ASN A 11 -20.12 -26.59 -26.04
N THR A 12 -20.57 -26.15 -24.87
CA THR A 12 -19.81 -25.24 -24.01
C THR A 12 -19.45 -25.89 -22.69
N ASP A 13 -18.22 -25.63 -22.23
CA ASP A 13 -17.80 -25.94 -20.87
C ASP A 13 -17.19 -24.70 -20.20
N GLN A 14 -17.24 -24.65 -18.87
CA GLN A 14 -16.73 -23.53 -18.09
C GLN A 14 -15.79 -23.99 -16.99
N CYS A 15 -14.69 -23.25 -16.82
CA CYS A 15 -13.76 -23.45 -15.72
C CYS A 15 -13.48 -22.12 -15.02
N THR A 16 -13.48 -22.15 -13.69
CA THR A 16 -13.08 -21.00 -12.88
C THR A 16 -11.58 -20.99 -12.67
N ALA A 17 -10.93 -19.88 -13.01
CA ALA A 17 -9.55 -19.61 -12.69
C ALA A 17 -9.46 -18.54 -11.58
N THR A 18 -8.62 -18.81 -10.59
CA THR A 18 -8.25 -17.85 -9.55
C THR A 18 -6.98 -17.13 -9.98
N VAL A 19 -7.01 -15.79 -9.96
CA VAL A 19 -5.84 -14.94 -10.18
C VAL A 19 -5.56 -14.23 -8.87
N THR A 20 -4.35 -14.41 -8.35
CA THR A 20 -3.87 -13.70 -7.15
C THR A 20 -2.98 -12.56 -7.60
N VAL A 21 -3.24 -11.35 -7.06
CA VAL A 21 -2.30 -10.23 -7.15
C VAL A 21 -1.44 -10.28 -5.90
N GLU A 22 -0.13 -10.24 -6.10
CA GLU A 22 0.86 -10.25 -5.02
C GLU A 22 1.64 -8.94 -5.05
N ASP A 23 1.82 -8.35 -3.87
CA ASP A 23 2.70 -7.21 -3.65
C ASP A 23 3.89 -7.65 -2.79
N ASN A 24 5.08 -7.64 -3.40
CA ASN A 24 6.34 -8.07 -2.79
C ASN A 24 7.40 -6.97 -2.89
N ILE A 25 6.99 -5.72 -3.11
CA ILE A 25 7.91 -4.58 -3.17
C ILE A 25 7.79 -3.85 -1.83
N ASP A 26 8.92 -3.66 -1.17
CA ASP A 26 8.94 -2.92 0.08
C ASP A 26 8.69 -1.41 -0.17
N PRO A 27 7.94 -0.72 0.72
CA PRO A 27 7.72 0.72 0.61
C PRO A 27 9.04 1.49 0.73
N THR A 28 9.14 2.61 0.01
CA THR A 28 10.24 3.57 0.16
C THR A 28 9.83 4.65 1.16
N ALA A 29 10.44 4.61 2.36
CA ALA A 29 10.30 5.67 3.35
C ALA A 29 11.16 6.88 2.98
N ILE A 30 10.54 8.05 2.85
CA ILE A 30 11.23 9.31 2.61
C ILE A 30 10.88 10.25 3.77
N CYS A 31 11.88 10.53 4.61
CA CYS A 31 11.70 11.43 5.75
C CYS A 31 12.27 12.82 5.45
N GLN A 32 11.86 13.79 6.27
CA GLN A 32 12.46 15.12 6.34
C GLN A 32 12.80 15.49 7.78
N ASP A 33 13.82 16.33 7.91
CA ASP A 33 14.18 16.91 9.20
C ASP A 33 13.14 17.95 9.62
N ILE A 34 12.74 17.90 10.89
CA ILE A 34 11.89 18.92 11.51
C ILE A 34 12.56 19.51 12.75
N THR A 35 12.19 20.74 13.06
CA THR A 35 12.53 21.37 14.34
C THR A 35 11.23 21.69 15.08
N ILE A 36 11.04 21.08 16.24
CA ILE A 36 9.88 21.30 17.10
C ILE A 36 10.29 22.01 18.38
N GLN A 37 9.45 22.95 18.82
CA GLN A 37 9.63 23.59 20.12
C GLN A 37 8.87 22.83 21.19
N LEU A 38 9.53 22.61 22.33
CA LEU A 38 8.90 21.98 23.48
C LEU A 38 7.93 22.95 24.16
N ASP A 39 6.87 22.42 24.76
CA ASP A 39 5.98 23.18 25.62
C ASP A 39 6.65 23.49 26.98
N ALA A 40 5.95 24.26 27.83
CA ALA A 40 6.46 24.66 29.15
C ALA A 40 6.71 23.49 30.11
N SER A 41 6.18 22.30 29.81
CA SER A 41 6.39 21.05 30.56
C SER A 41 7.46 20.16 29.92
N GLY A 42 8.07 20.59 28.82
CA GLY A 42 9.09 19.84 28.09
C GLY A 42 8.53 18.81 27.10
N ASN A 43 7.23 18.82 26.80
CA ASN A 43 6.62 17.87 25.88
C ASN A 43 6.57 18.43 24.46
N ALA A 44 6.61 17.52 23.49
CA ALA A 44 6.32 17.77 22.09
C ALA A 44 5.58 16.56 21.52
N SER A 45 4.76 16.79 20.49
CA SER A 45 4.08 15.74 19.76
C SER A 45 4.48 15.85 18.30
N ILE A 46 4.85 14.72 17.68
CA ILE A 46 5.21 14.65 16.26
C ILE A 46 4.15 13.81 15.56
N SER A 47 3.51 14.37 14.54
CA SER A 47 2.64 13.62 13.65
C SER A 47 3.44 13.04 12.49
N THR A 48 2.91 12.01 11.86
CA THR A 48 3.51 11.41 10.66
C THR A 48 3.63 12.41 9.52
N SER A 49 2.66 13.32 9.37
CA SER A 49 2.70 14.38 8.35
C SER A 49 3.80 15.41 8.56
N ASP A 50 4.37 15.53 9.76
CA ASP A 50 5.47 16.46 10.00
C ASP A 50 6.78 15.93 9.40
N ILE A 51 6.97 14.60 9.44
CA ILE A 51 8.23 13.93 9.09
C ILE A 51 8.17 13.20 7.75
N ASP A 52 6.98 12.89 7.24
CA ASP A 52 6.82 12.23 5.95
C ASP A 52 7.06 13.22 4.80
N ASN A 53 8.01 12.88 3.94
CA ASN A 53 8.45 13.68 2.81
C ASN A 53 8.09 12.99 1.47
N GLY A 54 6.92 12.36 1.44
CA GLY A 54 6.40 11.68 0.26
C GLY A 54 6.85 10.22 0.17
N SER A 55 6.84 9.51 1.31
CA SER A 55 6.99 8.05 1.31
C SER A 55 5.99 7.42 0.34
N ALA A 56 6.44 6.45 -0.44
CA ALA A 56 5.59 5.83 -1.46
C ALA A 56 5.85 4.35 -1.60
N ASP A 57 4.82 3.64 -2.05
CA ASP A 57 4.91 2.28 -2.55
C ASP A 57 4.08 2.16 -3.84
N ASN A 58 4.38 1.16 -4.66
CA ASN A 58 3.61 0.87 -5.87
C ASN A 58 2.16 0.44 -5.56
N CYS A 59 2.00 -0.27 -4.44
CA CYS A 59 0.81 -0.74 -3.72
C CYS A 59 -0.07 0.34 -3.10
N GLY A 60 0.54 1.48 -2.79
CA GLY A 60 0.11 2.33 -1.69
C GLY A 60 0.68 1.86 -0.35
N ILE A 61 0.61 2.72 0.67
CA ILE A 61 1.19 2.45 1.99
C ILE A 61 0.09 2.04 2.98
N ASP A 62 0.27 0.89 3.62
CA ASP A 62 -0.64 0.37 4.65
C ASP A 62 -0.58 1.17 5.96
N ASN A 63 0.61 1.58 6.40
CA ASN A 63 0.79 2.33 7.62
C ASN A 63 2.01 3.27 7.57
N ILE A 64 1.83 4.47 8.12
CA ILE A 64 2.91 5.39 8.47
C ILE A 64 2.78 5.65 9.97
N SER A 65 3.90 5.59 10.70
CA SER A 65 3.94 5.77 12.17
C SER A 65 4.98 6.81 12.58
N SER A 66 4.64 7.65 13.55
CA SER A 66 5.57 8.54 14.25
C SER A 66 5.78 8.07 15.70
N ILE A 67 6.83 8.60 16.34
CA ILE A 67 7.22 8.32 17.75
C ILE A 67 6.43 9.19 18.72
#